data_AF-A0YRN0-F1
#
_entry.id   AF-A0YRN0-F1
#
_cell.length_a   1.000
_cell.length_b   1.000
_cell.length_c   1.000
_cell.angle_alpha   90.00
_cell.angle_beta   90.00
_cell.angle_gamma   90.00
#
_symmetry.space_group_name_H-M   'P 1'
#
loop_
_entity.id
_entity.type
_entity.pdbx_description
1 polymer ?
#
loop_
_entity_poly.entity_id
_entity_poly.type
_entity_poly.pdbx_seq_one_letter_code
_entity_poly.pdbx_strand_id
1 'polypeptide(L)'
;MLTFDRNEQHLTEIVYQRLRELKIEPPTSERIERLIRSALHSCEQNFCATTSAQISSETRAKIDGILNTDKALEEQATPSQTFDFNHLKADPGRVGLESLLKEIDKLETIRQLELPENLFTEISPKIIHHYRQRASAEPPRELRRHPDPIRYTLVAAFCWQRSQEITDSLVELLIQIVHRIGIRAERKVDKELIADFKRVSGKNNILFRMATASLEHPEKSVQDVIYPVVSPSTLKNLVKEFKSSGPTYRERVYTVMRASYLHHYRRMVPQILEALEFRSNNELYQPVIKALELIKKYTDSSQHYYSSEDEVFVDGVLKNSWREIVVEVDSSGVEKINRVNYEISALQALREQLRSKEIWVVGAKRYGNPESDLPKDFEVQRQVYYQALGQPTDAEAFISNLQQKMTRALEQLDAKIPQNQRVKILTREKGWISVSPVEPQAEPLNLQRLKGELISRWPMTSLLDVLKETDLRMGFTEQFHSVAPMREFGQENSTKTAITLFVWIRN
;
A
#
# COMPACT_ATOMS: atom_id res chain seq x y z
N MET A 1 -3.32 12.27 -29.72
CA MET A 1 -2.39 12.52 -28.61
C MET A 1 -2.52 13.90 -27.95
N LEU A 2 -3.11 14.92 -28.60
CA LEU A 2 -3.25 16.27 -28.02
C LEU A 2 -4.55 16.55 -27.26
N THR A 3 -5.51 15.63 -27.29
CA THR A 3 -6.92 15.91 -27.00
C THR A 3 -7.18 16.44 -25.59
N PHE A 4 -6.22 16.35 -24.66
CA PHE A 4 -6.36 16.90 -23.31
C PHE A 4 -5.05 17.37 -22.69
N ASP A 5 -4.09 17.81 -23.49
CA ASP A 5 -3.00 18.61 -22.92
C ASP A 5 -3.58 19.96 -22.46
N ARG A 6 -3.35 20.31 -21.19
CA ARG A 6 -3.83 21.57 -20.59
C ARG A 6 -2.69 22.52 -20.25
N ASN A 7 -1.45 22.16 -20.57
CA ASN A 7 -0.32 23.06 -20.38
C ASN A 7 -0.31 24.09 -21.53
N GLU A 8 -0.73 25.32 -21.23
CA GLU A 8 -0.80 26.41 -22.22
C GLU A 8 0.56 26.64 -22.92
N GLN A 9 1.68 26.47 -22.24
CA GLN A 9 3.01 26.65 -22.83
C GLN A 9 3.32 25.56 -23.86
N HIS A 10 3.07 24.30 -23.51
CA HIS A 10 3.29 23.17 -24.42
C HIS A 10 2.31 23.22 -25.61
N LEU A 11 1.04 23.58 -25.37
CA LEU A 11 0.08 23.81 -26.46
C LEU A 11 0.52 24.94 -27.38
N THR A 12 1.10 26.00 -26.83
CA THR A 12 1.65 27.11 -27.61
C THR A 12 2.80 26.64 -28.49
N GLU A 13 3.76 25.89 -27.96
CA GLU A 13 4.86 25.29 -28.72
C GLU A 13 4.35 24.42 -29.87
N ILE A 14 3.36 23.57 -29.60
CA ILE A 14 2.76 22.70 -30.61
C ILE A 14 2.01 23.49 -31.68
N VAL A 15 1.27 24.53 -31.30
CA VAL A 15 0.61 25.42 -32.28
C VAL A 15 1.63 26.08 -33.19
N TYR A 16 2.73 26.61 -32.64
CA TYR A 16 3.81 27.18 -33.45
C TYR A 16 4.48 26.13 -34.35
N GLN A 17 4.75 24.94 -33.82
CA GLN A 17 5.29 23.83 -34.62
C GLN A 17 4.36 23.49 -35.79
N ARG A 18 3.05 23.38 -35.51
CA ARG A 18 2.05 23.05 -36.53
C ARG A 18 1.91 24.13 -37.59
N LEU A 19 1.90 25.40 -37.19
CA LEU A 19 1.89 26.53 -38.13
C LEU A 19 3.13 26.52 -39.02
N ARG A 20 4.30 26.18 -38.46
CA ARG A 20 5.56 26.05 -39.21
C ARG A 20 5.52 24.90 -40.21
N GLU A 21 5.02 23.73 -39.81
CA GLU A 21 4.82 22.57 -40.70
C GLU A 21 3.89 22.91 -41.87
N LEU A 22 2.80 23.64 -41.59
CA LEU A 22 1.83 24.08 -42.59
C LEU A 22 2.30 25.30 -43.40
N LYS A 23 3.47 25.86 -43.07
CA LYS A 23 4.02 27.09 -43.68
C LYS A 23 3.07 28.29 -43.58
N ILE A 24 2.36 28.41 -42.47
CA ILE A 24 1.46 29.53 -42.15
C ILE A 24 2.19 30.50 -41.23
N GLU A 25 2.13 31.79 -41.53
CA GLU A 25 2.66 32.84 -40.65
C GLU A 25 1.85 32.88 -39.34
N PRO A 26 2.51 32.83 -38.17
CA PRO A 26 1.79 32.79 -36.91
C PRO A 26 1.07 34.12 -36.64
N PRO A 27 -0.18 34.09 -36.12
CA PRO A 27 -0.84 35.30 -35.66
C PRO A 27 -0.15 35.86 -34.40
N THR A 28 -0.61 37.02 -33.92
CA THR A 28 -0.08 37.62 -32.68
C THR A 28 -0.17 36.64 -31.51
N SER A 29 0.77 36.74 -30.55
CA SER A 29 0.82 35.88 -29.36
C SER A 29 -0.51 35.89 -28.59
N GLU A 30 -1.11 37.07 -28.37
CA GLU A 30 -2.44 37.21 -27.74
C GLU A 30 -3.53 36.44 -28.49
N ARG A 31 -3.49 36.43 -29.83
CA ARG A 31 -4.47 35.69 -30.63
C ARG A 31 -4.28 34.19 -30.49
N ILE A 32 -3.04 33.71 -30.41
CA ILE A 32 -2.73 32.30 -30.16
C ILE A 32 -3.24 31.90 -28.76
N GLU A 33 -2.93 32.67 -27.72
CA GLU A 33 -3.42 32.41 -26.36
C GLU A 33 -4.94 32.35 -26.32
N ARG A 34 -5.63 33.30 -26.95
CA ARG A 34 -7.10 33.31 -27.00
C ARG A 34 -7.67 32.09 -27.73
N LEU A 35 -7.04 31.67 -28.83
CA LEU A 35 -7.45 30.47 -29.56
C LEU A 35 -7.27 29.21 -28.72
N ILE A 36 -6.13 29.08 -28.02
CA ILE A 36 -5.85 27.97 -27.11
C ILE A 36 -6.89 27.93 -25.99
N ARG A 37 -7.12 29.05 -25.28
CA ARG A 37 -8.11 29.14 -24.20
C ARG A 37 -9.53 28.82 -24.70
N SER A 38 -9.91 29.32 -25.87
CA SER A 38 -11.21 29.01 -26.48
C SER A 38 -11.34 27.51 -26.80
N ALA A 39 -10.31 26.90 -27.39
CA ALA A 39 -10.31 25.48 -27.72
C ALA A 39 -10.37 24.61 -26.45
N LEU A 40 -9.62 24.95 -25.42
CA LEU A 40 -9.65 24.28 -24.12
C LEU A 40 -11.04 24.37 -23.48
N HIS A 41 -11.65 25.56 -23.49
CA HIS A 41 -12.99 25.76 -22.94
C HIS A 41 -14.05 24.94 -23.69
N SER A 42 -14.04 24.97 -25.03
CA SER A 42 -14.95 24.16 -25.85
C SER A 42 -14.74 22.66 -25.63
N CYS A 43 -13.48 22.22 -25.51
CA CYS A 43 -13.17 20.83 -25.20
C CYS A 43 -13.74 20.40 -23.84
N GLU A 44 -13.60 21.24 -22.82
CA GLU A 44 -14.14 21.00 -21.48
C GLU A 44 -15.68 20.96 -21.47
N GLN A 45 -16.33 21.91 -22.14
CA GLN A 45 -17.79 21.90 -22.28
C GLN A 45 -18.29 20.63 -22.96
N ASN A 46 -17.68 20.24 -24.08
CA ASN A 46 -18.04 19.02 -24.81
C ASN A 46 -17.80 17.77 -23.98
N PHE A 47 -16.67 17.70 -23.25
CA PHE A 47 -16.36 16.59 -22.36
C PHE A 47 -17.42 16.43 -21.26
N CYS A 48 -17.75 17.53 -20.57
CA CYS A 48 -18.74 17.52 -19.50
C CYS A 48 -20.15 17.20 -20.03
N ALA A 49 -20.54 17.74 -21.18
CA ALA A 49 -21.83 17.46 -21.81
C ALA A 49 -21.95 15.98 -22.23
N THR A 50 -20.92 15.45 -22.89
CA THR A 50 -20.90 14.06 -23.37
C THR A 50 -20.88 13.06 -22.22
N THR A 51 -20.09 13.32 -21.18
CA THR A 51 -20.02 12.46 -19.99
C THR A 51 -21.36 12.48 -19.25
N SER A 52 -21.90 13.67 -18.98
CA SER A 52 -23.19 13.82 -18.29
C SER A 52 -24.33 13.13 -19.05
N ALA A 53 -24.36 13.23 -20.39
CA ALA A 53 -25.38 12.57 -21.21
C ALA A 53 -25.40 11.04 -21.09
N GLN A 54 -24.27 10.41 -20.74
CA GLN A 54 -24.19 8.96 -20.50
C GLN A 54 -24.66 8.56 -19.09
N ILE A 55 -24.81 9.51 -18.18
CA ILE A 55 -25.26 9.25 -16.80
C ILE A 55 -26.79 9.30 -16.75
N SER A 56 -27.40 8.21 -16.28
CA SER A 56 -28.85 8.05 -16.16
C SER A 56 -29.47 9.09 -15.20
N SER A 57 -30.76 9.38 -15.34
CA SER A 57 -31.48 10.26 -14.42
C SER A 57 -31.49 9.72 -12.97
N GLU A 58 -31.53 8.40 -12.80
CA GLU A 58 -31.46 7.76 -11.50
C GLU A 58 -30.09 7.98 -10.83
N THR A 59 -28.99 7.73 -11.56
CA THR A 59 -27.64 7.97 -11.05
C THR A 59 -27.42 9.44 -10.71
N ARG A 60 -27.96 10.38 -11.51
CA ARG A 60 -27.92 11.82 -11.21
C ARG A 60 -28.64 12.15 -9.90
N ALA A 61 -29.81 11.57 -9.65
CA ALA A 61 -30.53 11.74 -8.38
C ALA A 61 -29.75 11.17 -7.19
N LYS A 62 -29.09 10.02 -7.35
CA LYS A 62 -28.19 9.44 -6.33
C LYS A 62 -26.98 10.35 -6.06
N ILE A 63 -26.35 10.91 -7.10
CA ILE A 63 -25.27 11.90 -6.99
C ILE A 63 -25.73 13.13 -6.22
N ASP A 64 -26.89 13.68 -6.55
CA ASP A 64 -27.45 14.85 -5.86
C ASP A 64 -27.76 14.52 -4.39
N GLY A 65 -28.17 13.28 -4.09
CA GLY A 65 -28.31 12.75 -2.73
C GLY A 65 -27.01 12.78 -1.93
N ILE A 66 -25.90 12.31 -2.51
CA ILE A 66 -24.57 12.33 -1.87
C ILE A 66 -24.08 13.77 -1.61
N LEU A 67 -24.43 14.72 -2.48
CA LEU A 67 -24.08 16.13 -2.32
C LEU A 67 -24.98 16.89 -1.33
N ASN A 68 -26.14 16.33 -0.97
CA ASN A 68 -27.09 16.98 -0.09
C ASN A 68 -26.80 16.62 1.38
N THR A 69 -25.97 17.45 2.01
CA THR A 69 -25.53 17.28 3.41
C THR A 69 -26.63 17.60 4.45
N ASP A 70 -27.76 18.15 4.04
CA ASP A 70 -28.80 18.62 4.98
C ASP A 70 -29.61 17.44 5.57
N LYS A 71 -29.71 16.31 4.85
CA LYS A 71 -30.37 15.08 5.35
C LYS A 71 -29.63 14.41 6.52
N ALA A 72 -28.32 14.65 6.68
CA ALA A 72 -27.53 14.05 7.75
C ALA A 72 -27.86 14.61 9.15
N LEU A 73 -28.60 15.73 9.22
CA LEU A 73 -28.96 16.40 10.48
C LEU A 73 -30.38 16.05 10.97
N GLU A 74 -31.24 15.43 10.14
CA GLU A 74 -32.68 15.32 10.44
C GLU A 74 -33.19 13.90 10.76
N GLU A 75 -32.46 12.81 10.53
CA GLU A 75 -33.02 11.46 10.71
C GLU A 75 -32.31 10.59 11.76
N GLN A 76 -33.04 10.29 12.83
CA GLN A 76 -32.82 9.12 13.67
C GLN A 76 -33.03 7.84 12.84
N ALA A 77 -31.94 7.13 12.57
CA ALA A 77 -31.83 5.68 12.37
C ALA A 77 -32.80 4.99 11.39
N THR A 78 -32.33 4.84 10.14
CA THR A 78 -32.35 3.54 9.45
C THR A 78 -30.90 3.04 9.27
N PRO A 79 -30.62 1.73 9.27
CA PRO A 79 -29.25 1.20 9.32
C PRO A 79 -28.50 1.23 7.97
N SER A 80 -29.04 1.88 6.93
CA SER A 80 -28.28 2.14 5.70
C SER A 80 -27.58 3.49 5.89
N GLN A 81 -26.35 3.46 6.42
CA GLN A 81 -25.51 4.65 6.52
C GLN A 81 -25.13 5.11 5.11
N THR A 82 -25.97 5.94 4.50
CA THR A 82 -25.63 6.61 3.25
C THR A 82 -24.55 7.64 3.54
N PHE A 83 -23.34 7.40 3.03
CA PHE A 83 -22.22 8.33 3.20
C PHE A 83 -22.40 9.55 2.31
N ASP A 84 -22.32 10.74 2.91
CA ASP A 84 -22.25 11.98 2.14
C ASP A 84 -20.89 12.12 1.43
N PHE A 85 -20.79 13.12 0.55
CA PHE A 85 -19.59 13.36 -0.23
C PHE A 85 -18.32 13.58 0.62
N ASN A 86 -18.43 14.21 1.79
CA ASN A 86 -17.27 14.48 2.65
C ASN A 86 -16.77 13.20 3.32
N HIS A 87 -17.67 12.30 3.71
CA HIS A 87 -17.26 11.00 4.23
C HIS A 87 -16.58 10.13 3.16
N LEU A 88 -17.05 10.20 1.90
CA LEU A 88 -16.42 9.47 0.79
C LEU A 88 -15.01 9.99 0.48
N LYS A 89 -14.72 11.29 0.72
CA LYS A 89 -13.37 11.85 0.62
C LYS A 89 -12.41 11.32 1.68
N ALA A 90 -12.92 10.98 2.86
CA ALA A 90 -12.08 10.61 3.99
C ALA A 90 -11.37 9.27 3.72
N ASP A 91 -10.07 9.24 4.01
CA ASP A 91 -9.27 8.03 3.98
C ASP A 91 -9.60 7.09 5.14
N PRO A 92 -9.19 5.81 5.05
CA PRO A 92 -9.44 4.85 6.10
C PRO A 92 -8.85 5.28 7.45
N GLY A 93 -9.57 4.97 8.51
CA GLY A 93 -9.13 5.22 9.88
C GLY A 93 -7.99 4.29 10.32
N ARG A 94 -7.83 4.13 11.64
CA ARG A 94 -6.81 3.23 12.20
C ARG A 94 -7.06 1.80 11.71
N VAL A 95 -6.01 1.15 11.24
CA VAL A 95 -6.01 -0.26 10.84
C VAL A 95 -6.76 -1.12 11.87
N GLY A 96 -7.81 -1.80 11.43
CA GLY A 96 -8.69 -2.56 12.29
C GLY A 96 -9.99 -2.89 11.57
N LEU A 97 -10.77 -3.75 12.20
CA LEU A 97 -12.00 -4.28 11.62
C LEU A 97 -13.06 -3.20 11.37
N GLU A 98 -13.22 -2.27 12.31
CA GLU A 98 -14.19 -1.17 12.14
C GLU A 98 -13.87 -0.29 10.95
N SER A 99 -12.58 0.02 10.72
CA SER A 99 -12.17 0.79 9.55
C SER A 99 -12.40 0.00 8.27
N LEU A 100 -12.16 -1.31 8.29
CA LEU A 100 -12.42 -2.17 7.12
C LEU A 100 -13.92 -2.20 6.77
N LEU A 101 -14.81 -2.40 7.74
CA LEU A 101 -16.26 -2.42 7.49
C LEU A 101 -16.75 -1.08 6.95
N LYS A 102 -16.29 0.04 7.53
CA LYS A 102 -16.64 1.38 7.03
C LYS A 102 -16.18 1.61 5.59
N GLU A 103 -15.00 1.11 5.22
CA GLU A 103 -14.52 1.23 3.84
C GLU A 103 -15.33 0.34 2.87
N ILE A 104 -15.86 -0.80 3.32
CA ILE A 104 -16.81 -1.60 2.54
C ILE A 104 -18.08 -0.79 2.29
N ASP A 105 -18.67 -0.22 3.34
CA ASP A 105 -19.91 0.54 3.21
C ASP A 105 -19.74 1.79 2.28
N LYS A 106 -18.57 2.46 2.33
CA LYS A 106 -18.23 3.53 1.38
C LYS A 106 -18.14 3.03 -0.06
N LEU A 107 -17.50 1.87 -0.27
CA LEU A 107 -17.39 1.27 -1.60
C LEU A 107 -18.76 0.90 -2.15
N GLU A 108 -19.62 0.30 -1.32
CA GLU A 108 -21.00 -0.02 -1.68
C GLU A 108 -21.81 1.23 -2.01
N THR A 109 -21.67 2.31 -1.24
CA THR A 109 -22.32 3.60 -1.52
C THR A 109 -21.94 4.12 -2.92
N ILE A 110 -20.67 4.01 -3.30
CA ILE A 110 -20.22 4.43 -4.64
C ILE A 110 -20.74 3.48 -5.72
N ARG A 111 -20.75 2.16 -5.48
CA ARG A 111 -21.26 1.16 -6.43
C ARG A 111 -22.75 1.29 -6.68
N GLN A 112 -23.53 1.64 -5.66
CA GLN A 112 -24.97 1.90 -5.77
C GLN A 112 -25.31 3.07 -6.71
N LEU A 113 -24.35 3.94 -7.03
CA LEU A 113 -24.52 4.95 -8.08
C LEU A 113 -24.72 4.34 -9.47
N GLU A 114 -24.22 3.12 -9.68
CA GLU A 114 -24.32 2.39 -10.96
C GLU A 114 -23.79 3.23 -12.13
N LEU A 115 -22.63 3.86 -11.93
CA LEU A 115 -21.93 4.55 -13.01
C LEU A 115 -21.63 3.53 -14.13
N PRO A 116 -21.84 3.89 -15.42
CA PRO A 116 -21.54 2.99 -16.52
C PRO A 116 -20.08 2.51 -16.48
N GLU A 117 -19.85 1.20 -16.57
CA GLU A 117 -18.50 0.60 -16.50
C GLU A 117 -17.57 1.06 -17.63
N ASN A 118 -18.12 1.59 -18.72
CA ASN A 118 -17.34 2.11 -19.84
C ASN A 118 -17.18 3.64 -19.83
N LEU A 119 -17.77 4.35 -18.85
CA LEU A 119 -17.89 5.82 -18.84
C LEU A 119 -16.57 6.54 -19.09
N PHE A 120 -15.46 6.01 -18.54
CA PHE A 120 -14.13 6.62 -18.64
C PHE A 120 -13.07 5.72 -19.30
N THR A 121 -13.47 4.62 -19.95
CA THR A 121 -12.52 3.61 -20.48
C THR A 121 -11.62 4.13 -21.60
N GLU A 122 -12.13 4.99 -22.49
CA GLU A 122 -11.36 5.59 -23.59
C GLU A 122 -10.67 6.90 -23.20
N ILE A 123 -10.85 7.35 -21.97
CA ILE A 123 -10.37 8.65 -21.50
C ILE A 123 -9.06 8.44 -20.72
N SER A 124 -8.06 9.28 -21.03
CA SER A 124 -6.76 9.19 -20.36
C SER A 124 -6.91 9.33 -18.83
N PRO A 125 -6.30 8.43 -18.03
CA PRO A 125 -6.37 8.48 -16.56
C PRO A 125 -5.93 9.82 -15.97
N LYS A 126 -5.03 10.55 -16.63
CA LYS A 126 -4.58 11.88 -16.19
C LYS A 126 -5.71 12.90 -16.18
N ILE A 127 -6.65 12.80 -17.12
CA ILE A 127 -7.81 13.69 -17.22
C ILE A 127 -8.78 13.40 -16.09
N ILE A 128 -9.11 12.12 -15.89
CA ILE A 128 -9.99 11.69 -14.81
C ILE A 128 -9.42 12.13 -13.46
N HIS A 129 -8.11 11.97 -13.29
CA HIS A 129 -7.41 12.44 -12.10
C HIS A 129 -7.55 13.94 -11.87
N HIS A 130 -7.44 14.76 -12.92
CA HIS A 130 -7.65 16.19 -12.83
C HIS A 130 -9.07 16.56 -12.38
N TYR A 131 -10.10 15.95 -12.97
CA TYR A 131 -11.50 16.19 -12.56
C TYR A 131 -11.79 15.68 -11.14
N ARG A 132 -11.24 14.51 -10.76
CA ARG A 132 -11.31 14.02 -9.38
C ARG A 132 -10.68 15.00 -8.40
N GLN A 133 -9.51 15.56 -8.71
CA GLN A 133 -8.85 16.54 -7.85
C GLN A 133 -9.70 17.81 -7.67
N ARG A 134 -10.26 18.34 -8.77
CA ARG A 134 -11.17 19.50 -8.72
C ARG A 134 -12.40 19.22 -7.87
N ALA A 135 -13.06 18.09 -8.08
CA ALA A 135 -14.20 17.68 -7.27
C ALA A 135 -13.83 17.53 -5.78
N SER A 136 -12.61 17.09 -5.48
CA SER A 136 -12.13 16.93 -4.11
C SER A 136 -11.86 18.26 -3.41
N ALA A 137 -11.41 19.28 -4.15
CA ALA A 137 -11.08 20.60 -3.62
C ALA A 137 -12.33 21.43 -3.24
N GLU A 138 -13.47 21.15 -3.87
CA GLU A 138 -14.70 21.90 -3.63
C GLU A 138 -15.58 21.26 -2.54
N PRO A 139 -16.22 22.06 -1.67
CA PRO A 139 -17.23 21.55 -0.74
C PRO A 139 -18.52 21.18 -1.50
N PRO A 140 -19.39 20.31 -0.95
CA PRO A 140 -20.60 19.84 -1.63
C PRO A 140 -21.53 20.97 -2.10
N ARG A 141 -21.59 22.08 -1.36
CA ARG A 141 -22.36 23.27 -1.74
C ARG A 141 -21.88 23.90 -3.05
N GLU A 142 -20.58 24.01 -3.27
CA GLU A 142 -20.04 24.58 -4.51
C GLU A 142 -20.20 23.61 -5.67
N LEU A 143 -20.04 22.30 -5.43
CA LEU A 143 -20.34 21.29 -6.44
C LEU A 143 -21.79 21.35 -6.94
N ARG A 144 -22.75 21.61 -6.05
CA ARG A 144 -24.16 21.80 -6.41
C ARG A 144 -24.41 23.04 -7.28
N ARG A 145 -23.57 24.07 -7.19
CA ARG A 145 -23.73 25.33 -7.92
C ARG A 145 -23.24 25.26 -9.36
N HIS A 146 -22.43 24.27 -9.71
CA HIS A 146 -22.03 24.06 -11.09
C HIS A 146 -23.23 23.71 -11.98
N PRO A 147 -23.21 24.13 -13.26
CA PRO A 147 -24.13 23.61 -14.26
C PRO A 147 -24.14 22.08 -14.27
N ASP A 148 -25.31 21.49 -14.47
CA ASP A 148 -25.54 20.03 -14.44
C ASP A 148 -24.46 19.21 -15.19
N PRO A 149 -24.07 19.53 -16.44
CA PRO A 149 -23.00 18.80 -17.12
C PRO A 149 -21.67 18.77 -16.37
N ILE A 150 -21.30 19.88 -15.74
CA ILE A 150 -20.04 20.02 -14.99
C ILE A 150 -20.16 19.29 -13.64
N ARG A 151 -21.26 19.51 -12.91
CA ARG A 151 -21.53 18.86 -11.62
C ARG A 151 -21.43 17.34 -11.72
N TYR A 152 -22.20 16.73 -12.62
CA TYR A 152 -22.23 15.26 -12.73
C TYR A 152 -20.91 14.70 -13.23
N THR A 153 -20.21 15.39 -14.13
CA THR A 153 -18.89 14.95 -14.61
C THR A 153 -17.84 14.98 -13.49
N LEU A 154 -17.81 16.05 -12.68
CA LEU A 154 -16.90 16.17 -11.53
C LEU A 154 -17.13 15.05 -10.51
N VAL A 155 -18.39 14.83 -10.10
CA VAL A 155 -18.71 13.81 -9.11
C VAL A 155 -18.51 12.41 -9.67
N ALA A 156 -18.88 12.14 -10.93
CA ALA A 156 -18.63 10.85 -11.55
C ALA A 156 -17.14 10.54 -11.65
N ALA A 157 -16.30 11.49 -12.06
CA ALA A 157 -14.85 11.32 -12.09
C ALA A 157 -14.26 11.07 -10.69
N PHE A 158 -14.79 11.77 -9.67
CA PHE A 158 -14.43 11.50 -8.28
C PHE A 158 -14.79 10.08 -7.86
N CYS A 159 -16.06 9.68 -7.99
CA CYS A 159 -16.54 8.36 -7.58
C CYS A 159 -15.84 7.23 -8.34
N TRP A 160 -15.58 7.42 -9.63
CA TRP A 160 -14.86 6.47 -10.48
C TRP A 160 -13.45 6.18 -9.95
N GLN A 161 -12.66 7.22 -9.69
CA GLN A 161 -11.31 6.99 -9.16
C GLN A 161 -11.35 6.60 -7.68
N ARG A 162 -12.31 7.13 -6.91
CA ARG A 162 -12.42 6.86 -5.47
C ARG A 162 -12.82 5.41 -5.18
N SER A 163 -13.63 4.78 -6.02
CA SER A 163 -13.91 3.34 -5.90
C SER A 163 -12.63 2.50 -6.00
N GLN A 164 -11.72 2.85 -6.91
CA GLN A 164 -10.42 2.18 -7.05
C GLN A 164 -9.53 2.40 -5.82
N GLU A 165 -9.46 3.65 -5.33
CA GLU A 165 -8.69 4.01 -4.14
C GLU A 165 -9.20 3.28 -2.87
N ILE A 166 -10.52 3.17 -2.70
CA ILE A 166 -11.13 2.44 -1.58
C ILE A 166 -10.89 0.94 -1.71
N THR A 167 -11.01 0.38 -2.92
CA THR A 167 -10.71 -1.03 -3.19
C THR A 167 -9.25 -1.35 -2.83
N ASP A 168 -8.29 -0.51 -3.27
CA ASP A 168 -6.88 -0.65 -2.90
C ASP A 168 -6.66 -0.54 -1.38
N SER A 169 -7.38 0.37 -0.73
CA SER A 169 -7.32 0.56 0.72
C SER A 169 -7.87 -0.63 1.49
N LEU A 170 -8.97 -1.25 1.03
CA LEU A 170 -9.52 -2.48 1.60
C LEU A 170 -8.54 -3.64 1.52
N VAL A 171 -7.87 -3.80 0.38
CA VAL A 171 -6.82 -4.82 0.20
C VAL A 171 -5.67 -4.59 1.17
N GLU A 172 -5.21 -3.34 1.31
CA GLU A 172 -4.15 -2.98 2.25
C GLU A 172 -4.56 -3.23 3.71
N LEU A 173 -5.79 -2.86 4.10
CA LEU A 173 -6.34 -3.14 5.42
C LEU A 173 -6.41 -4.64 5.69
N LEU A 174 -6.86 -5.44 4.73
CA LEU A 174 -6.90 -6.91 4.83
C LEU A 174 -5.50 -7.49 5.07
N ILE A 175 -4.52 -7.10 4.25
CA ILE A 175 -3.11 -7.53 4.38
C ILE A 175 -2.58 -7.22 5.78
N GLN A 176 -2.87 -6.02 6.28
CA GLN A 176 -2.39 -5.56 7.59
C GLN A 176 -3.12 -6.23 8.76
N ILE A 177 -4.43 -6.47 8.64
CA ILE A 177 -5.21 -7.18 9.66
C ILE A 177 -4.71 -8.62 9.77
N VAL A 178 -4.63 -9.37 8.66
CA VAL A 178 -4.16 -10.76 8.66
C VAL A 178 -2.75 -10.86 9.26
N HIS A 179 -1.85 -9.95 8.88
CA HIS A 179 -0.52 -9.89 9.49
C HIS A 179 -0.56 -9.67 11.00
N ARG A 180 -1.39 -8.72 11.44
CA ARG A 180 -1.50 -8.33 12.85
C ARG A 180 -2.04 -9.46 13.72
N ILE A 181 -2.95 -10.30 13.22
CA ILE A 181 -3.45 -11.46 13.96
C ILE A 181 -2.29 -12.39 14.34
N GLY A 182 -1.42 -12.72 13.37
CA GLY A 182 -0.23 -13.56 13.61
C GLY A 182 0.76 -12.91 14.58
N ILE A 183 1.17 -11.67 14.31
CA ILE A 183 2.15 -10.97 15.15
C ILE A 183 1.66 -10.76 16.59
N ARG A 184 0.36 -10.49 16.79
CA ARG A 184 -0.20 -10.37 18.15
C ARG A 184 -0.20 -11.71 18.89
N ALA A 185 -0.46 -12.80 18.18
CA ALA A 185 -0.42 -14.13 18.78
C ALA A 185 1.00 -14.50 19.21
N GLU A 186 1.99 -14.30 18.33
CA GLU A 186 3.42 -14.48 18.66
C GLU A 186 3.82 -13.65 19.88
N ARG A 187 3.56 -12.35 19.86
CA ARG A 187 3.90 -11.46 21.00
C ARG A 187 3.23 -11.86 22.31
N LYS A 188 1.99 -12.36 22.27
CA LYS A 188 1.29 -12.82 23.47
C LYS A 188 1.95 -14.08 24.02
N VAL A 189 2.23 -15.06 23.17
CA VAL A 189 2.92 -16.29 23.58
C VAL A 189 4.33 -15.98 24.06
N ASP A 190 5.09 -15.14 23.38
CA ASP A 190 6.42 -14.71 23.81
C ASP A 190 6.38 -14.07 25.20
N LYS A 191 5.38 -13.22 25.48
CA LYS A 191 5.21 -12.59 26.78
C LYS A 191 4.88 -13.60 27.88
N GLU A 192 3.98 -14.55 27.62
CA GLU A 192 3.63 -15.63 28.54
C GLU A 192 4.84 -16.53 28.80
N LEU A 193 5.60 -16.85 27.76
CA LEU A 193 6.82 -17.63 27.84
C LEU A 193 7.92 -16.92 28.65
N ILE A 194 8.16 -15.63 28.40
CA ILE A 194 9.11 -14.83 29.19
C ILE A 194 8.70 -14.76 30.66
N ALA A 195 7.40 -14.67 30.96
CA ALA A 195 6.91 -14.71 32.34
C ALA A 195 7.11 -16.09 32.99
N ASP A 196 6.98 -17.17 32.22
CA ASP A 196 7.06 -18.55 32.70
C ASP A 196 8.48 -19.09 32.92
N PHE A 197 9.53 -18.47 32.35
CA PHE A 197 10.92 -18.94 32.52
C PHE A 197 11.98 -17.85 32.65
N LYS A 198 13.01 -18.13 33.47
CA LYS A 198 14.26 -17.36 33.48
C LYS A 198 15.11 -17.78 32.29
N ARG A 199 15.38 -16.88 31.34
CA ARG A 199 16.34 -17.11 30.23
C ARG A 199 17.69 -17.56 30.79
N VAL A 200 18.22 -18.68 30.28
CA VAL A 200 19.55 -19.16 30.65
C VAL A 200 20.59 -18.55 29.70
N SER A 201 21.44 -17.66 30.21
CA SER A 201 22.56 -17.06 29.45
C SER A 201 23.76 -18.01 29.37
N GLY A 202 24.56 -17.89 28.31
CA GLY A 202 25.81 -18.67 28.17
C GLY A 202 25.62 -20.15 27.78
N LYS A 203 24.59 -20.49 27.00
CA LYS A 203 24.25 -21.88 26.61
C LYS A 203 25.43 -22.67 26.04
N ASN A 204 26.23 -22.08 25.15
CA ASN A 204 27.40 -22.74 24.57
C ASN A 204 28.44 -23.10 25.64
N ASN A 205 28.63 -22.25 26.64
CA ASN A 205 29.54 -22.52 27.75
C ASN A 205 28.99 -23.61 28.68
N ILE A 206 27.68 -23.64 28.92
CA ILE A 206 27.01 -24.72 29.67
C ILE A 206 27.19 -26.06 28.94
N LEU A 207 26.97 -26.09 27.62
CA LEU A 207 27.13 -27.27 26.79
C LEU A 207 28.57 -27.76 26.77
N PHE A 208 29.54 -26.85 26.62
CA PHE A 208 30.96 -27.15 26.70
C PHE A 208 31.32 -27.78 28.05
N ARG A 209 30.94 -27.14 29.15
CA ARG A 209 31.21 -27.64 30.51
C ARG A 209 30.57 -29.01 30.77
N MET A 210 29.36 -29.27 30.28
CA MET A 210 28.72 -30.58 30.36
C MET A 210 29.48 -31.64 29.56
N ALA A 211 29.86 -31.31 28.32
CA ALA A 211 30.61 -32.23 27.46
C ALA A 211 31.99 -32.57 28.06
N THR A 212 32.72 -31.57 28.58
CA THR A 212 34.00 -31.77 29.27
C THR A 212 33.83 -32.70 30.47
N ALA A 213 32.87 -32.42 31.36
CA ALA A 213 32.64 -33.23 32.56
C ALA A 213 32.27 -34.68 32.21
N SER A 214 31.44 -34.90 31.19
CA SER A 214 31.09 -36.25 30.70
C SER A 214 32.29 -37.00 30.11
N LEU A 215 33.21 -36.32 29.44
CA LEU A 215 34.40 -36.94 28.85
C LEU A 215 35.48 -37.26 29.89
N GLU A 216 35.63 -36.44 30.93
CA GLU A 216 36.60 -36.66 32.02
C GLU A 216 36.21 -37.82 32.94
N HIS A 217 34.91 -38.09 33.09
CA HIS A 217 34.38 -39.10 34.00
C HIS A 217 33.26 -39.95 33.36
N PRO A 218 33.58 -40.78 32.35
CA PRO A 218 32.58 -41.47 31.52
C PRO A 218 31.80 -42.57 32.26
N GLU A 219 32.36 -43.16 33.32
CA GLU A 219 31.75 -44.28 34.05
C GLU A 219 30.95 -43.86 35.29
N LYS A 220 30.95 -42.57 35.64
CA LYS A 220 30.26 -42.05 36.83
C LYS A 220 28.82 -41.62 36.49
N SER A 221 27.96 -41.59 37.51
CA SER A 221 26.56 -41.21 37.34
C SER A 221 26.41 -39.73 36.93
N VAL A 222 25.33 -39.42 36.19
CA VAL A 222 24.98 -38.04 35.80
C VAL A 222 24.86 -37.11 37.02
N GLN A 223 24.37 -37.63 38.13
CA GLN A 223 24.22 -36.88 39.38
C GLN A 223 25.58 -36.42 39.92
N ASP A 224 26.60 -37.26 39.81
CA ASP A 224 27.93 -36.99 40.36
C ASP A 224 28.81 -36.16 39.41
N VAL A 225 28.50 -36.17 38.11
CA VAL A 225 29.33 -35.54 37.07
C VAL A 225 28.73 -34.23 36.57
N ILE A 226 27.43 -34.18 36.29
CA ILE A 226 26.80 -33.04 35.61
C ILE A 226 26.24 -32.01 36.60
N TYR A 227 25.59 -32.45 37.69
CA TYR A 227 24.93 -31.53 38.62
C TYR A 227 25.87 -30.56 39.37
N PRO A 228 27.13 -30.93 39.69
CA PRO A 228 28.10 -29.98 40.25
C PRO A 228 28.51 -28.88 39.27
N VAL A 229 28.49 -29.19 37.96
CA VAL A 229 28.94 -28.29 36.91
C VAL A 229 27.80 -27.39 36.41
N VAL A 230 26.59 -27.96 36.35
CA VAL A 230 25.35 -27.29 35.95
C VAL A 230 24.22 -27.72 36.88
N SER A 231 23.67 -26.76 37.63
CA SER A 231 22.66 -27.10 38.64
C SER A 231 21.39 -27.75 38.02
N PRO A 232 20.71 -28.65 38.76
CA PRO A 232 19.45 -29.26 38.31
C PRO A 232 18.37 -28.23 37.96
N SER A 233 18.35 -27.07 38.60
CA SER A 233 17.40 -25.98 38.29
C SER A 233 17.73 -25.31 36.95
N THR A 234 19.02 -25.12 36.63
CA THR A 234 19.46 -24.64 35.31
C THR A 234 19.11 -25.62 34.19
N LEU A 235 19.30 -26.93 34.42
CA LEU A 235 18.90 -27.98 33.47
C LEU A 235 17.38 -28.01 33.28
N LYS A 236 16.60 -27.93 34.35
CA LYS A 236 15.12 -27.82 34.27
C LYS A 236 14.70 -26.58 33.49
N ASN A 237 15.34 -25.43 33.70
CA ASN A 237 15.06 -24.20 32.96
C ASN A 237 15.44 -24.33 31.48
N LEU A 238 16.57 -24.96 31.14
CA LEU A 238 16.98 -25.25 29.76
C LEU A 238 16.01 -26.18 29.04
N VAL A 239 15.57 -27.26 29.71
CA VAL A 239 14.57 -28.18 29.17
C VAL A 239 13.23 -27.47 28.99
N LYS A 240 12.82 -26.63 29.94
CA LYS A 240 11.59 -25.83 29.82
C LYS A 240 11.67 -24.82 28.68
N GLU A 241 12.81 -24.16 28.51
CA GLU A 241 13.09 -23.21 27.42
C GLU A 241 13.16 -23.88 26.04
N PHE A 242 13.70 -25.10 25.95
CA PHE A 242 13.74 -25.88 24.71
C PHE A 242 12.35 -26.43 24.35
N LYS A 243 11.62 -26.99 25.32
CA LYS A 243 10.23 -27.45 25.11
C LYS A 243 9.28 -26.30 24.74
N SER A 244 9.60 -25.07 25.12
CA SER A 244 8.85 -23.88 24.72
C SER A 244 9.34 -23.24 23.41
N SER A 245 10.39 -23.77 22.78
CA SER A 245 10.95 -23.30 21.52
C SER A 245 10.94 -24.45 20.50
N GLY A 246 9.77 -24.75 19.92
CA GLY A 246 9.59 -25.92 19.04
C GLY A 246 8.15 -26.09 18.50
N PRO A 247 7.72 -27.30 18.11
CA PRO A 247 6.34 -27.57 17.66
C PRO A 247 5.27 -27.07 18.65
N THR A 248 5.50 -27.26 19.96
CA THR A 248 4.62 -26.78 21.04
C THR A 248 4.52 -25.25 21.09
N TYR A 249 5.55 -24.50 20.69
CA TYR A 249 5.47 -23.04 20.54
C TYR A 249 4.48 -22.68 19.44
N ARG A 250 4.61 -23.32 18.27
CA ARG A 250 3.77 -23.07 17.10
C ARG A 250 2.31 -23.37 17.39
N GLU A 251 2.02 -24.49 18.07
CA GLU A 251 0.68 -24.85 18.53
C GLU A 251 0.09 -23.80 19.48
N ARG A 252 0.88 -23.28 20.43
CA ARG A 252 0.42 -22.20 21.33
C ARG A 252 0.12 -20.92 20.57
N VAL A 253 1.03 -20.49 19.69
CA VAL A 253 0.81 -19.30 18.84
C VAL A 253 -0.44 -19.48 18.01
N TYR A 254 -0.62 -20.67 17.43
CA TYR A 254 -1.80 -21.00 16.66
C TYR A 254 -3.09 -20.92 17.48
N THR A 255 -3.08 -21.49 18.67
CA THR A 255 -4.24 -21.50 19.56
C THR A 255 -4.69 -20.07 19.87
N VAL A 256 -3.74 -19.18 20.19
CA VAL A 256 -4.00 -17.76 20.42
C VAL A 256 -4.50 -17.05 19.16
N MET A 257 -3.87 -17.33 18.02
CA MET A 257 -4.24 -16.76 16.71
C MET A 257 -5.67 -17.16 16.34
N ARG A 258 -5.99 -18.46 16.43
CA ARG A 258 -7.30 -19.05 16.15
C ARG A 258 -8.38 -18.45 17.03
N ALA A 259 -8.12 -18.31 18.33
CA ALA A 259 -9.04 -17.67 19.25
C ALA A 259 -9.29 -16.20 18.86
N SER A 260 -8.23 -15.42 18.57
CA SER A 260 -8.40 -14.03 18.15
C SER A 260 -9.16 -13.90 16.84
N TYR A 261 -8.91 -14.81 15.89
CA TYR A 261 -9.62 -14.84 14.62
C TYR A 261 -11.11 -15.12 14.82
N LEU A 262 -11.45 -16.23 15.48
CA LEU A 262 -12.83 -16.68 15.68
C LEU A 262 -13.70 -15.63 16.38
N HIS A 263 -13.19 -15.02 17.45
CA HIS A 263 -14.00 -14.14 18.31
C HIS A 263 -14.12 -12.70 17.80
N HIS A 264 -13.18 -12.22 16.98
CA HIS A 264 -13.14 -10.82 16.58
C HIS A 264 -13.07 -10.61 15.07
N TYR A 265 -12.15 -11.29 14.38
CA TYR A 265 -11.84 -10.99 12.98
C TYR A 265 -12.66 -11.79 11.97
N ARG A 266 -13.18 -12.98 12.30
CA ARG A 266 -13.90 -13.84 11.35
C ARG A 266 -15.08 -13.14 10.67
N ARG A 267 -15.79 -12.25 11.38
CA ARG A 267 -16.91 -11.47 10.84
C ARG A 267 -16.54 -10.56 9.65
N MET A 268 -15.25 -10.30 9.43
CA MET A 268 -14.77 -9.54 8.27
C MET A 268 -14.80 -10.36 6.97
N VAL A 269 -14.67 -11.69 7.07
CA VAL A 269 -14.42 -12.54 5.91
C VAL A 269 -15.61 -12.54 4.95
N PRO A 270 -16.87 -12.77 5.41
CA PRO A 270 -18.01 -12.74 4.50
C PRO A 270 -18.16 -11.38 3.80
N GLN A 271 -17.98 -10.30 4.55
CA GLN A 271 -18.10 -8.93 4.07
C GLN A 271 -17.07 -8.63 2.97
N ILE A 272 -15.82 -9.07 3.15
CA ILE A 272 -14.77 -8.90 2.14
C ILE A 272 -15.02 -9.77 0.90
N LEU A 273 -15.42 -11.02 1.08
CA LEU A 273 -15.66 -11.94 -0.04
C LEU A 273 -16.92 -11.59 -0.83
N GLU A 274 -17.79 -10.75 -0.27
CA GLU A 274 -18.91 -10.14 -0.98
C GLU A 274 -18.48 -8.84 -1.67
N ALA A 275 -17.75 -7.98 -0.96
CA ALA A 275 -17.33 -6.68 -1.49
C ALA A 275 -16.22 -6.77 -2.55
N LEU A 276 -15.32 -7.74 -2.48
CA LEU A 276 -14.15 -7.84 -3.35
C LEU A 276 -14.17 -9.11 -4.19
N GLU A 277 -13.91 -8.96 -5.48
CA GLU A 277 -13.72 -10.08 -6.40
C GLU A 277 -12.22 -10.31 -6.63
N PHE A 278 -11.73 -11.45 -6.13
CA PHE A 278 -10.33 -11.87 -6.26
C PHE A 278 -10.16 -12.73 -7.51
N ARG A 279 -9.10 -12.47 -8.28
CA ARG A 279 -8.74 -13.22 -9.48
C ARG A 279 -7.25 -13.51 -9.53
N SER A 280 -6.85 -14.52 -10.31
CA SER A 280 -5.46 -14.81 -10.61
C SER A 280 -5.35 -15.23 -12.08
N ASN A 281 -4.29 -14.80 -12.76
CA ASN A 281 -3.99 -15.26 -14.12
C ASN A 281 -3.04 -16.47 -14.11
N ASN A 282 -2.56 -16.86 -12.92
CA ASN A 282 -1.57 -17.90 -12.74
C ASN A 282 -2.25 -19.16 -12.17
N GLU A 283 -2.22 -20.24 -12.95
CA GLU A 283 -2.84 -21.52 -12.57
C GLU A 283 -2.32 -22.06 -11.23
N LEU A 284 -1.06 -21.76 -10.89
CA LEU A 284 -0.44 -22.18 -9.62
C LEU A 284 -1.18 -21.62 -8.39
N TYR A 285 -1.83 -20.47 -8.50
CA TYR A 285 -2.50 -19.78 -7.40
C TYR A 285 -4.03 -19.85 -7.46
N GLN A 286 -4.59 -20.52 -8.47
CA GLN A 286 -6.01 -20.87 -8.53
C GLN A 286 -6.52 -21.65 -7.30
N PRO A 287 -5.74 -22.55 -6.65
CA PRO A 287 -6.16 -23.18 -5.41
C PRO A 287 -6.58 -22.18 -4.32
N VAL A 288 -5.92 -21.02 -4.24
CA VAL A 288 -6.27 -19.96 -3.26
C VAL A 288 -7.61 -19.32 -3.62
N ILE A 289 -7.89 -19.06 -4.90
CA ILE A 289 -9.19 -18.52 -5.34
C ILE A 289 -10.32 -19.50 -5.00
N LYS A 290 -10.17 -20.77 -5.35
CA LYS A 290 -11.13 -21.84 -5.01
C LYS A 290 -11.32 -21.99 -3.50
N ALA A 291 -10.26 -21.81 -2.71
CA ALA A 291 -10.37 -21.80 -1.25
C ALA A 291 -11.27 -20.66 -0.74
N LEU A 292 -11.17 -19.45 -1.32
CA LEU A 292 -12.05 -18.33 -0.96
C LEU A 292 -13.50 -18.58 -1.35
N GLU A 293 -13.75 -19.20 -2.52
CA GLU A 293 -15.10 -19.60 -2.94
C GLU A 293 -15.72 -20.62 -1.97
N LEU A 294 -14.93 -21.62 -1.56
CA LEU A 294 -15.35 -22.61 -0.56
C LEU A 294 -15.65 -21.95 0.79
N ILE A 295 -14.80 -21.01 1.24
CA ILE A 295 -15.05 -20.25 2.47
C ILE A 295 -16.36 -19.45 2.36
N LYS A 296 -16.59 -18.79 1.21
CA LYS A 296 -17.82 -18.04 0.94
C LYS A 296 -19.05 -18.94 1.01
N LYS A 297 -19.01 -20.12 0.38
CA LYS A 297 -20.06 -21.15 0.42
C LYS A 297 -20.44 -21.55 1.85
N TYR A 298 -19.45 -21.59 2.76
CA TYR A 298 -19.63 -22.02 4.13
C TYR A 298 -19.88 -20.90 5.14
N THR A 299 -20.07 -19.66 4.70
CA THR A 299 -20.22 -18.48 5.58
C THR A 299 -21.19 -18.71 6.75
N ASP A 300 -22.41 -19.16 6.47
CA ASP A 300 -23.50 -19.34 7.44
C ASP A 300 -23.55 -20.74 8.07
N SER A 301 -22.66 -21.65 7.63
CA SER A 301 -22.61 -23.00 8.17
C SER A 301 -22.07 -23.01 9.60
N SER A 302 -22.61 -23.87 10.46
CA SER A 302 -22.08 -24.14 11.80
C SER A 302 -21.12 -25.35 11.84
N GLN A 303 -20.87 -25.99 10.70
CA GLN A 303 -20.07 -27.21 10.63
C GLN A 303 -18.60 -26.96 11.03
N HIS A 304 -18.02 -27.93 11.73
CA HIS A 304 -16.62 -27.86 12.16
C HIS A 304 -15.63 -28.22 11.04
N TYR A 305 -16.04 -29.14 10.16
CA TYR A 305 -15.25 -29.64 9.04
C TYR A 305 -15.97 -29.36 7.73
N TYR A 306 -15.22 -29.29 6.63
CA TYR A 306 -15.81 -29.34 5.30
C TYR A 306 -16.38 -30.73 5.00
N SER A 307 -17.41 -30.78 4.15
CA SER A 307 -17.98 -32.03 3.64
C SER A 307 -16.93 -32.79 2.83
N SER A 308 -17.00 -34.13 2.85
CA SER A 308 -16.16 -34.98 1.99
C SER A 308 -16.49 -34.85 0.50
N GLU A 309 -17.64 -34.27 0.17
CA GLU A 309 -18.06 -34.00 -1.21
C GLU A 309 -17.43 -32.73 -1.78
N ASP A 310 -16.88 -31.86 -0.94
CA ASP A 310 -16.25 -30.62 -1.38
C ASP A 310 -14.80 -30.87 -1.80
N GLU A 311 -14.40 -30.27 -2.92
CA GLU A 311 -13.00 -30.23 -3.33
C GLU A 311 -12.26 -29.19 -2.48
N VAL A 312 -11.38 -29.66 -1.58
CA VAL A 312 -10.59 -28.79 -0.71
C VAL A 312 -9.12 -28.89 -1.06
N PHE A 313 -8.55 -27.77 -1.51
CA PHE A 313 -7.15 -27.70 -1.93
C PHE A 313 -6.22 -27.51 -0.74
N VAL A 314 -5.49 -28.56 -0.37
CA VAL A 314 -4.46 -28.45 0.67
C VAL A 314 -3.16 -27.90 0.09
N ASP A 315 -2.72 -28.45 -1.04
CA ASP A 315 -1.52 -28.02 -1.74
C ASP A 315 -1.76 -26.69 -2.47
N GLY A 316 -0.81 -25.76 -2.37
CA GLY A 316 -0.93 -24.41 -2.92
C GLY A 316 -1.66 -23.40 -2.02
N VAL A 317 -2.44 -23.87 -1.04
CA VAL A 317 -3.10 -23.02 -0.02
C VAL A 317 -2.37 -23.07 1.32
N LEU A 318 -1.95 -24.26 1.76
CA LEU A 318 -1.26 -24.42 3.03
C LEU A 318 0.25 -24.38 2.86
N LYS A 319 0.94 -23.73 3.81
CA LYS A 319 2.37 -23.99 4.02
C LYS A 319 2.52 -25.31 4.77
N ASN A 320 3.53 -26.11 4.41
CA ASN A 320 3.81 -27.43 4.98
C ASN A 320 3.78 -27.47 6.51
N SER A 321 4.19 -26.40 7.19
CA SER A 321 4.22 -26.32 8.66
C SER A 321 2.85 -26.30 9.35
N TRP A 322 1.76 -26.09 8.62
CA TRP A 322 0.41 -25.96 9.17
C TRP A 322 -0.52 -27.12 8.80
N ARG A 323 -0.08 -28.04 7.93
CA ARG A 323 -0.89 -29.15 7.45
C ARG A 323 -1.38 -30.04 8.60
N GLU A 324 -0.51 -30.37 9.54
CA GLU A 324 -0.82 -31.18 10.73
C GLU A 324 -1.89 -30.56 11.64
N ILE A 325 -2.10 -29.24 11.57
CA ILE A 325 -3.07 -28.50 12.39
C ILE A 325 -4.42 -28.37 11.67
N VAL A 326 -4.42 -28.42 10.34
CA VAL A 326 -5.61 -28.19 9.50
C VAL A 326 -6.26 -29.51 9.08
N VAL A 327 -5.43 -30.52 8.79
CA VAL A 327 -5.86 -31.86 8.37
C VAL A 327 -5.84 -32.77 9.59
N GLU A 328 -7.03 -33.16 10.04
CA GLU A 328 -7.25 -34.06 11.16
C GLU A 328 -7.66 -35.44 10.63
N VAL A 329 -7.11 -36.52 11.14
CA VAL A 329 -7.50 -37.88 10.74
C VAL A 329 -8.49 -38.42 11.76
N ASP A 330 -9.66 -38.86 11.32
CA ASP A 330 -10.65 -39.43 12.21
C ASP A 330 -10.33 -40.88 12.62
N SER A 331 -11.12 -41.46 13.52
CA SER A 331 -10.93 -42.84 14.00
C SER A 331 -11.07 -43.90 12.92
N SER A 332 -11.62 -43.56 11.75
CA SER A 332 -11.70 -44.44 10.57
C SER A 332 -10.56 -44.23 9.57
N GLY A 333 -9.61 -43.35 9.86
CA GLY A 333 -8.47 -43.06 8.99
C GLY A 333 -8.79 -42.06 7.88
N VAL A 334 -9.95 -41.41 7.89
CA VAL A 334 -10.36 -40.45 6.87
C VAL A 334 -9.87 -39.05 7.26
N GLU A 335 -9.22 -38.37 6.31
CA GLU A 335 -8.81 -36.97 6.49
C GLU A 335 -10.03 -36.04 6.52
N LYS A 336 -10.10 -35.21 7.55
CA LYS A 336 -11.09 -34.14 7.73
C LYS A 336 -10.38 -32.81 7.85
N ILE A 337 -10.90 -31.81 7.15
CA ILE A 337 -10.28 -30.49 7.11
C ILE A 337 -11.05 -29.57 8.04
N ASN A 338 -10.36 -29.08 9.07
CA ASN A 338 -10.91 -28.15 10.04
C ASN A 338 -11.15 -26.79 9.38
N ARG A 339 -12.41 -26.38 9.28
CA ARG A 339 -12.83 -25.21 8.48
C ARG A 339 -12.19 -23.91 8.96
N VAL A 340 -12.25 -23.64 10.26
CA VAL A 340 -11.67 -22.40 10.83
C VAL A 340 -10.17 -22.36 10.62
N ASN A 341 -9.52 -23.52 10.73
CA ASN A 341 -8.08 -23.62 10.56
C ASN A 341 -7.65 -23.41 9.11
N TYR A 342 -8.44 -23.94 8.18
CA TYR A 342 -8.30 -23.73 6.76
C TYR A 342 -8.56 -22.26 6.36
N GLU A 343 -9.62 -21.63 6.88
CA GLU A 343 -9.92 -20.20 6.68
C GLU A 343 -8.70 -19.32 7.01
N ILE A 344 -8.07 -19.52 8.17
CA ILE A 344 -6.89 -18.75 8.59
C ILE A 344 -5.73 -18.97 7.60
N SER A 345 -5.52 -20.21 7.17
CA SER A 345 -4.45 -20.57 6.23
C SER A 345 -4.67 -19.94 4.85
N ALA A 346 -5.90 -20.00 4.35
CA ALA A 346 -6.29 -19.37 3.09
C ALA A 346 -6.13 -17.85 3.12
N LEU A 347 -6.47 -17.19 4.24
CA LEU A 347 -6.24 -15.75 4.41
C LEU A 347 -4.75 -15.38 4.44
N GLN A 348 -3.90 -16.24 5.03
CA GLN A 348 -2.45 -16.04 5.00
C GLN A 348 -1.89 -16.21 3.58
N ALA A 349 -2.34 -17.22 2.85
CA ALA A 349 -1.97 -17.44 1.46
C ALA A 349 -2.42 -16.28 0.57
N LEU A 350 -3.69 -15.87 0.68
CA LEU A 350 -4.24 -14.70 -0.01
C LEU A 350 -3.40 -13.45 0.24
N ARG A 351 -3.06 -13.17 1.51
CA ARG A 351 -2.21 -12.04 1.87
C ARG A 351 -0.86 -12.08 1.15
N GLU A 352 -0.24 -13.26 1.07
CA GLU A 352 1.05 -13.41 0.39
C GLU A 352 0.93 -13.15 -1.10
N GLN A 353 -0.11 -13.70 -1.73
CA GLN A 353 -0.31 -13.55 -3.18
C GLN A 353 -0.79 -12.16 -3.61
N LEU A 354 -1.52 -11.44 -2.74
CA LEU A 354 -1.86 -10.02 -2.98
C LEU A 354 -0.60 -9.13 -2.95
N ARG A 355 0.39 -9.46 -2.11
CA ARG A 355 1.64 -8.68 -2.02
C ARG A 355 2.56 -8.89 -3.22
N SER A 356 2.52 -10.07 -3.83
CA SER A 356 3.24 -10.38 -5.08
C SER A 356 2.43 -10.05 -6.34
N LYS A 357 1.16 -9.64 -6.21
CA LYS A 357 0.21 -9.43 -7.33
C LYS A 357 -0.10 -10.68 -8.15
N GLU A 358 0.19 -11.87 -7.61
CA GLU A 358 -0.24 -13.15 -8.20
C GLU A 358 -1.76 -13.34 -8.06
N ILE A 359 -2.34 -12.77 -7.00
CA ILE A 359 -3.77 -12.55 -6.87
C ILE A 359 -4.01 -11.04 -6.93
N TRP A 360 -5.00 -10.65 -7.72
CA TRP A 360 -5.42 -9.27 -7.94
C TRP A 360 -6.92 -9.12 -7.69
N VAL A 361 -7.39 -7.88 -7.58
CA VAL A 361 -8.78 -7.55 -7.23
C VAL A 361 -9.42 -6.72 -8.34
N VAL A 362 -10.61 -7.13 -8.77
CA VAL A 362 -11.38 -6.39 -9.80
C VAL A 362 -11.74 -5.00 -9.27
N GLY A 363 -11.55 -3.97 -10.09
CA GLY A 363 -11.82 -2.59 -9.73
C GLY A 363 -10.72 -1.91 -8.89
N ALA A 364 -9.67 -2.63 -8.49
CA ALA A 364 -8.49 -2.05 -7.87
C ALA A 364 -7.57 -1.38 -8.90
N LYS A 365 -6.76 -0.40 -8.48
CA LYS A 365 -5.74 0.22 -9.33
C LYS A 365 -4.35 -0.31 -9.01
N ARG A 366 -3.91 -0.20 -7.76
CA ARG A 366 -2.61 -0.72 -7.31
C ARG A 366 -2.61 -2.24 -7.26
N TYR A 367 -3.70 -2.84 -6.80
CA TYR A 367 -3.90 -4.29 -6.72
C TYR A 367 -4.75 -4.84 -7.87
N GLY A 368 -4.85 -4.11 -8.99
CA GLY A 368 -5.57 -4.54 -10.19
C GLY A 368 -4.79 -5.57 -11.01
N ASN A 369 -5.40 -6.01 -12.13
CA ASN A 369 -4.82 -7.01 -13.01
C ASN A 369 -3.44 -6.54 -13.57
N PRO A 370 -2.33 -7.22 -13.27
CA PRO A 370 -1.01 -6.82 -13.75
C PRO A 370 -0.89 -6.81 -15.28
N GLU A 371 -1.68 -7.62 -15.99
CA GLU A 371 -1.67 -7.64 -17.46
C GLU A 371 -2.30 -6.39 -18.08
N SER A 372 -3.13 -5.66 -17.33
CA SER A 372 -3.76 -4.44 -17.85
C SER A 372 -2.76 -3.29 -18.06
N ASP A 373 -1.61 -3.34 -17.39
CA ASP A 373 -0.50 -2.40 -17.56
C ASP A 373 0.39 -2.74 -18.77
N LEU A 374 0.23 -3.92 -19.38
CA LEU A 374 1.06 -4.36 -20.49
C LEU A 374 0.52 -3.85 -21.84
N PRO A 375 1.39 -3.50 -22.80
CA PRO A 375 0.98 -3.16 -24.16
C PRO A 375 0.28 -4.35 -24.83
N LYS A 376 -0.96 -4.14 -25.30
CA LYS A 376 -1.74 -5.18 -25.98
C LYS A 376 -1.21 -5.53 -27.37
N ASP A 377 -0.40 -4.65 -27.94
CA ASP A 377 0.25 -4.77 -29.24
C ASP A 377 1.69 -5.30 -29.14
N PHE A 378 2.13 -5.80 -27.98
CA PHE A 378 3.49 -6.30 -27.76
C PHE A 378 3.94 -7.32 -28.80
N GLU A 379 3.11 -8.32 -29.13
CA GLU A 379 3.46 -9.33 -30.12
C GLU A 379 3.68 -8.74 -31.52
N VAL A 380 2.88 -7.73 -31.88
CA VAL A 380 2.96 -7.06 -33.19
C VAL A 380 4.15 -6.09 -33.25
N GLN A 381 4.38 -5.35 -32.16
CA GLN A 381 5.40 -4.31 -32.06
C GLN A 381 6.69 -4.80 -31.38
N ARG A 382 6.86 -6.12 -31.24
CA ARG A 382 7.96 -6.74 -30.50
C ARG A 382 9.32 -6.15 -30.90
N GLN A 383 9.64 -6.13 -32.18
CA GLN A 383 10.91 -5.59 -32.67
C GLN A 383 11.13 -4.12 -32.29
N VAL A 384 10.08 -3.28 -32.42
CA VAL A 384 10.14 -1.85 -32.11
C VAL A 384 10.41 -1.63 -30.61
N TYR A 385 9.73 -2.39 -29.74
CA TYR A 385 9.93 -2.28 -28.30
C TYR A 385 11.33 -2.73 -27.87
N TYR A 386 11.83 -3.85 -28.39
CA TYR A 386 13.19 -4.31 -28.10
C TYR A 386 14.24 -3.30 -28.57
N GLN A 387 14.05 -2.71 -29.76
CA GLN A 387 14.93 -1.67 -30.28
C GLN A 387 14.91 -0.41 -29.40
N ALA A 388 13.74 0.05 -28.96
CA ALA A 388 13.60 1.21 -28.08
C ALA A 388 14.27 0.99 -26.71
N LEU A 389 14.22 -0.25 -26.19
CA LEU A 389 14.90 -0.64 -24.94
C LEU A 389 16.40 -0.91 -25.13
N GLY A 390 16.90 -0.96 -26.37
CA GLY A 390 18.27 -1.36 -26.68
C GLY A 390 18.59 -2.80 -26.27
N GLN A 391 17.59 -3.69 -26.31
CA GLN A 391 17.71 -5.10 -25.91
C GLN A 391 17.63 -6.04 -27.12
N PRO A 392 18.34 -7.19 -27.11
CA PRO A 392 18.23 -8.16 -28.19
C PRO A 392 16.88 -8.90 -28.12
N THR A 393 16.32 -9.25 -29.27
CA THR A 393 15.08 -10.05 -29.37
C THR A 393 15.29 -11.52 -29.01
N ASP A 394 16.54 -11.98 -29.00
CA ASP A 394 16.91 -13.35 -28.64
C ASP A 394 17.23 -13.46 -27.14
N ALA A 395 16.60 -14.44 -26.48
CA ALA A 395 16.69 -14.60 -25.03
C ALA A 395 18.08 -15.09 -24.59
N GLU A 396 18.69 -16.00 -25.35
CA GLU A 396 20.02 -16.54 -25.05
C GLU A 396 21.11 -15.46 -25.18
N ALA A 397 21.00 -14.60 -26.21
CA ALA A 397 21.86 -13.45 -26.38
C ALA A 397 21.73 -12.45 -25.21
N PHE A 398 20.51 -12.18 -24.74
CA PHE A 398 20.27 -11.35 -23.56
C PHE A 398 20.93 -11.94 -22.31
N ILE A 399 20.65 -13.22 -22.02
CA ILE A 399 21.18 -13.93 -20.84
C ILE A 399 22.70 -13.97 -20.87
N SER A 400 23.29 -14.33 -22.01
CA SER A 400 24.74 -14.41 -22.18
C SER A 400 25.41 -13.04 -21.97
N ASN A 401 24.83 -11.97 -22.52
CA ASN A 401 25.33 -10.61 -22.33
C ASN A 401 25.27 -10.19 -20.86
N LEU A 402 24.15 -10.50 -20.18
CA LEU A 402 23.96 -10.19 -18.77
C LEU A 402 24.96 -10.96 -17.89
N GLN A 403 25.13 -12.26 -18.13
CA GLN A 403 26.11 -13.09 -17.42
C GLN A 403 27.53 -12.53 -17.62
N GLN A 404 27.92 -12.21 -18.85
CA GLN A 404 29.23 -11.61 -19.11
C GLN A 404 29.41 -10.26 -18.40
N LYS A 405 28.39 -9.40 -18.40
CA LYS A 405 28.42 -8.13 -17.65
C LYS A 405 28.58 -8.37 -16.16
N MET A 406 27.82 -9.30 -15.59
CA MET A 406 27.90 -9.65 -14.17
C MET A 406 29.28 -10.23 -13.81
N THR A 407 29.79 -11.17 -14.59
CA THR A 407 31.12 -11.76 -14.39
C THR A 407 32.21 -10.70 -14.44
N ARG A 408 32.21 -9.84 -15.48
CA ARG A 408 33.19 -8.73 -15.57
C ARG A 408 33.06 -7.77 -14.39
N ALA A 409 31.85 -7.45 -13.95
CA ALA A 409 31.64 -6.56 -12.81
C ALA A 409 32.16 -7.20 -11.50
N LEU A 410 31.95 -8.51 -11.30
CA LEU A 410 32.47 -9.25 -10.16
C LEU A 410 34.00 -9.37 -10.21
N GLU A 411 34.60 -9.65 -11.36
CA GLU A 411 36.05 -9.65 -11.54
C GLU A 411 36.66 -8.28 -11.25
N GLN A 412 36.02 -7.21 -11.74
CA GLN A 412 36.45 -5.84 -11.45
C GLN A 412 36.30 -5.49 -9.96
N LEU A 413 35.23 -5.96 -9.32
CA LEU A 413 35.02 -5.78 -7.89
C LEU A 413 36.10 -6.51 -7.10
N ASP A 414 36.34 -7.78 -7.38
CA ASP A 414 37.35 -8.61 -6.71
C ASP A 414 38.75 -8.04 -6.86
N ALA A 415 39.12 -7.59 -8.07
CA ALA A 415 40.42 -6.96 -8.31
C ALA A 415 40.59 -5.62 -7.58
N LYS A 416 39.53 -4.81 -7.46
CA LYS A 416 39.60 -3.45 -6.89
C LYS A 416 39.31 -3.40 -5.39
N ILE A 417 38.58 -4.36 -4.83
CA ILE A 417 38.13 -4.31 -3.43
C ILE A 417 39.29 -4.28 -2.40
N PRO A 418 40.44 -4.97 -2.60
CA PRO A 418 41.56 -4.87 -1.66
C PRO A 418 42.17 -3.46 -1.61
N GLN A 419 42.02 -2.70 -2.70
CA GLN A 419 42.56 -1.35 -2.85
C GLN A 419 41.52 -0.25 -2.56
N ASN A 420 40.27 -0.64 -2.30
CA ASN A 420 39.18 0.30 -2.10
C ASN A 420 39.21 0.87 -0.67
N GLN A 421 39.48 2.17 -0.54
CA GLN A 421 39.52 2.84 0.76
C GLN A 421 38.12 3.03 1.37
N ARG A 422 37.07 3.07 0.54
CA ARG A 422 35.69 3.37 0.95
C ARG A 422 34.86 2.14 1.29
N VAL A 423 35.19 0.99 0.74
CA VAL A 423 34.45 -0.25 0.99
C VAL A 423 35.44 -1.37 1.32
N LYS A 424 35.26 -2.02 2.47
CA LYS A 424 36.12 -3.10 2.94
C LYS A 424 35.28 -4.31 3.35
N ILE A 425 35.74 -5.51 2.98
CA ILE A 425 35.17 -6.77 3.48
C ILE A 425 35.95 -7.14 4.75
N LEU A 426 35.25 -7.27 5.87
CA LEU A 426 35.85 -7.60 7.17
C LEU A 426 35.94 -9.12 7.35
N THR A 427 37.01 -9.58 7.98
CA THR A 427 37.28 -11.01 8.29
C THR A 427 36.46 -11.57 9.47
N ARG A 428 35.35 -10.91 9.85
CA ARG A 428 34.41 -11.43 10.86
C ARG A 428 33.52 -12.52 10.26
N GLU A 429 32.89 -13.34 11.10
CA GLU A 429 31.94 -14.37 10.65
C GLU A 429 30.92 -13.79 9.66
N LYS A 430 30.79 -14.45 8.50
CA LYS A 430 29.94 -14.07 7.35
C LYS A 430 30.41 -12.87 6.49
N GLY A 431 31.64 -12.37 6.67
CA GLY A 431 32.25 -11.42 5.72
C GLY A 431 31.54 -10.06 5.64
N TRP A 432 31.44 -9.35 6.77
CA TRP A 432 30.67 -8.10 6.85
C TRP A 432 31.26 -7.01 5.95
N ILE A 433 30.40 -6.26 5.27
CA ILE A 433 30.80 -5.13 4.42
C ILE A 433 30.85 -3.86 5.29
N SER A 434 32.01 -3.21 5.35
CA SER A 434 32.21 -1.89 5.96
C SER A 434 32.24 -0.84 4.86
N VAL A 435 31.37 0.16 4.96
CA VAL A 435 31.32 1.32 4.07
C VAL A 435 31.77 2.54 4.87
N SER A 436 32.75 3.28 4.36
CA SER A 436 33.21 4.52 4.96
C SER A 436 32.09 5.57 4.93
N PRO A 437 31.94 6.40 5.97
CA PRO A 437 31.03 7.55 5.93
C PRO A 437 31.30 8.44 4.71
N VAL A 438 30.25 9.11 4.22
CA VAL A 438 30.39 10.10 3.13
C VAL A 438 31.33 11.20 3.59
N GLU A 439 32.28 11.57 2.75
CA GLU A 439 33.16 12.71 3.02
C GLU A 439 32.30 13.98 3.15
N PRO A 440 32.42 14.74 4.25
CA PRO A 440 31.67 15.98 4.40
C PRO A 440 32.04 16.93 3.28
N GLN A 441 31.02 17.51 2.63
CA GLN A 441 31.22 18.52 1.60
C GLN A 441 32.03 19.67 2.21
N ALA A 442 33.10 20.08 1.53
CA ALA A 442 33.90 21.23 1.96
C ALA A 442 33.00 22.45 2.10
N GLU A 443 33.12 23.17 3.21
CA GLU A 443 32.36 24.41 3.40
C GLU A 443 32.70 25.39 2.27
N PRO A 444 31.70 25.98 1.58
CA PRO A 444 31.96 26.98 0.56
C PRO A 444 32.78 28.14 1.13
N LEU A 445 33.77 28.62 0.39
CA LEU A 445 34.68 29.70 0.83
C LEU A 445 33.94 30.97 1.32
N ASN A 446 32.78 31.26 0.71
CA ASN A 446 31.98 32.42 1.04
C ASN A 446 30.96 32.17 2.15
N LEU A 447 30.80 30.94 2.66
CA LEU A 447 29.76 30.62 3.65
C LEU A 447 29.97 31.40 4.95
N GLN A 448 31.21 31.52 5.44
CA GLN A 448 31.50 32.29 6.64
C GLN A 448 31.28 33.79 6.43
N ARG A 449 31.66 34.32 5.26
CA ARG A 449 31.40 35.74 4.91
C ARG A 449 29.91 36.02 4.78
N LEU A 450 29.17 35.14 4.12
CA LEU A 450 27.72 35.23 3.98
C LEU A 450 27.03 35.14 5.34
N LYS A 451 27.45 34.21 6.23
CA LYS A 451 26.96 34.13 7.60
C LYS A 451 27.26 35.42 8.37
N GLY A 452 28.46 35.98 8.22
CA GLY A 452 28.85 37.26 8.82
C GLY A 452 27.98 38.43 8.34
N GLU A 453 27.81 38.56 7.02
CA GLU A 453 26.93 39.57 6.42
C GLU A 453 25.46 39.39 6.81
N LEU A 454 24.96 38.15 6.84
CA LEU A 454 23.61 37.83 7.30
C LEU A 454 23.40 38.24 8.76
N ILE A 455 24.35 37.93 9.64
CA ILE A 455 24.29 38.32 11.06
C ILE A 455 24.43 39.84 11.22
N SER A 456 25.28 40.50 10.43
CA SER A 456 25.45 41.96 10.47
C SER A 456 24.22 42.71 9.97
N ARG A 457 23.55 42.18 8.94
CA ARG A 457 22.38 42.82 8.31
C ARG A 457 21.08 42.47 9.01
N TRP A 458 20.98 41.26 9.59
CA TRP A 458 19.82 40.76 10.33
C TRP A 458 20.28 40.05 11.62
N PRO A 459 20.70 40.81 12.65
CA PRO A 459 21.15 40.24 13.90
C PRO A 459 19.98 39.55 14.61
N MET A 460 20.12 38.23 14.83
CA MET A 460 19.22 37.44 15.70
C MET A 460 17.72 37.60 15.38
N THR A 461 17.35 37.85 14.13
CA THR A 461 15.94 37.94 13.74
C THR A 461 15.38 36.52 13.61
N SER A 462 14.32 36.21 14.36
CA SER A 462 13.64 34.92 14.20
C SER A 462 13.16 34.79 12.78
N LEU A 463 13.39 33.65 12.14
CA LEU A 463 12.89 33.40 10.79
C LEU A 463 11.35 33.50 10.72
N LEU A 464 10.67 33.22 11.84
CA LEU A 464 9.23 33.45 11.97
C LEU A 464 8.86 34.94 11.93
N ASP A 465 9.69 35.81 12.50
CA ASP A 465 9.47 37.25 12.47
C ASP A 465 9.70 37.81 11.06
N VAL A 466 10.70 37.29 10.33
CA VAL A 466 10.94 37.64 8.92
C VAL A 466 9.75 37.23 8.04
N LEU A 467 9.24 36.01 8.21
CA LEU A 467 8.07 35.52 7.47
C LEU A 467 6.81 36.33 7.80
N LYS A 468 6.59 36.65 9.08
CA LYS A 468 5.46 37.47 9.53
C LYS A 468 5.54 38.90 8.97
N GLU A 469 6.70 39.53 9.02
CA GLU A 469 6.88 40.89 8.49
C GLU A 469 6.73 40.94 6.96
N THR A 470 7.21 39.90 6.26
CA THR A 470 7.04 39.79 4.80
C THR A 470 5.57 39.62 4.44
N ASP A 471 4.83 38.83 5.22
CA ASP A 471 3.38 38.65 5.04
C ASP A 471 2.62 39.95 5.29
N LEU A 472 2.94 40.69 6.36
CA LEU A 472 2.34 41.99 6.66
C LEU A 472 2.55 43.02 5.54
N ARG A 473 3.68 42.97 4.82
CA ARG A 473 4.00 43.95 3.76
C ARG A 473 3.45 43.57 2.40
N MET A 474 3.42 42.28 2.08
CA MET A 474 3.11 41.81 0.73
C MET A 474 1.76 41.08 0.64
N GLY A 475 1.12 40.78 1.78
CA GLY A 475 -0.14 40.03 1.85
C GLY A 475 -0.04 38.65 1.22
N PHE A 476 1.15 38.03 1.18
CA PHE A 476 1.34 36.84 0.35
C PHE A 476 0.50 35.66 0.86
N THR A 477 0.19 35.58 2.16
CA THR A 477 -0.70 34.54 2.70
C THR A 477 -2.13 34.64 2.18
N GLU A 478 -2.56 35.79 1.66
CA GLU A 478 -3.86 35.95 1.00
C GLU A 478 -3.95 35.17 -0.32
N GLN A 479 -2.80 34.86 -0.94
CA GLN A 479 -2.70 34.02 -2.14
C GLN A 479 -2.69 32.53 -1.81
N PHE A 480 -2.49 32.15 -0.54
CA PHE A 480 -2.54 30.76 -0.09
C PHE A 480 -3.96 30.38 0.30
N HIS A 481 -4.72 29.88 -0.67
CA HIS A 481 -6.04 29.31 -0.40
C HIS A 481 -5.90 27.90 0.16
N SER A 482 -6.47 27.67 1.36
CA SER A 482 -6.59 26.34 1.96
C SER A 482 -7.46 25.43 1.10
N VAL A 483 -7.05 24.18 0.90
CA VAL A 483 -7.85 23.13 0.24
C VAL A 483 -8.98 22.61 1.16
N ALA A 484 -8.97 22.96 2.45
CA ALA A 484 -10.01 22.63 3.42
C ALA A 484 -10.96 23.82 3.65
N PRO A 485 -12.29 23.60 3.74
CA PRO A 485 -13.24 24.64 4.06
C PRO A 485 -13.13 24.98 5.55
N MET A 486 -13.21 26.27 5.87
CA MET A 486 -13.28 26.82 7.22
C MET A 486 -11.93 27.04 7.92
N ARG A 487 -11.23 28.08 7.48
CA ARG A 487 -10.72 29.15 8.35
C ARG A 487 -10.34 30.33 7.44
N GLU A 488 -11.15 31.39 7.46
CA GLU A 488 -10.59 32.72 7.19
C GLU A 488 -9.55 32.95 8.29
N PHE A 489 -8.27 32.85 7.93
CA PHE A 489 -7.21 33.22 8.84
C PHE A 489 -7.22 34.75 8.91
N GLY A 490 -8.00 35.31 9.83
CA GLY A 490 -7.91 36.73 10.16
C GLY A 490 -6.47 37.12 10.50
N GLN A 491 -6.12 38.39 10.30
CA GLN A 491 -4.76 38.95 10.43
C GLN A 491 -4.04 38.59 11.76
N GLU A 492 -4.74 38.17 12.81
CA GLU A 492 -4.14 37.69 14.06
C GLU A 492 -3.46 36.29 13.96
N ASN A 493 -3.66 35.53 12.87
CA ASN A 493 -3.14 34.15 12.74
C ASN A 493 -1.92 33.98 11.82
N SER A 494 -1.36 35.05 11.22
CA SER A 494 -0.19 34.96 10.31
C SER A 494 0.98 34.17 10.90
N THR A 495 1.20 34.27 12.22
CA THR A 495 2.27 33.54 12.91
C THR A 495 2.07 32.02 12.88
N LYS A 496 0.84 31.52 13.01
CA LYS A 496 0.54 30.07 12.94
C LYS A 496 0.65 29.53 11.51
N THR A 497 0.24 30.33 10.53
CA THR A 497 0.35 29.99 9.10
C THR A 497 1.82 29.93 8.67
N ALA A 498 2.63 30.91 9.09
CA ALA A 498 4.09 30.94 8.88
C ALA A 498 4.81 29.76 9.55
N ILE A 499 4.42 29.37 10.78
CA ILE A 499 4.94 28.18 11.46
C ILE A 499 4.59 26.90 10.68
N THR A 500 3.36 26.80 10.17
CA THR A 500 2.91 25.61 9.41
C THR A 500 3.66 25.48 8.08
N LEU A 501 3.85 26.59 7.35
CA LEU A 501 4.70 26.67 6.16
C LEU A 501 6.16 26.29 6.47
N PHE A 502 6.70 26.76 7.59
CA PHE A 502 8.07 26.46 7.99
C PHE A 502 8.29 24.99 8.33
N VAL A 503 7.32 24.34 8.99
CA VAL A 503 7.35 22.88 9.25
C VAL A 503 7.22 22.07 7.96
N TRP A 504 6.48 22.57 6.97
CA TRP A 504 6.32 21.91 5.67
C TRP A 504 7.56 22.04 4.77
N ILE A 505 8.29 23.16 4.83
CA ILE A 505 9.52 23.38 4.03
C ILE A 505 10.72 22.62 4.62
N ARG A 506 10.71 22.33 5.93
CA ARG A 506 11.83 21.67 6.64
C ARG A 506 11.77 20.14 6.60
N ASN A 507 10.60 19.54 6.41
CA ASN A 507 10.42 18.11 6.15
C ASN A 507 10.38 17.85 4.65
#